data_AF-A0A4S1FUY9-F1
#
_entry.id   AF-A0A4S1FUY9-F1
#
_cell.length_a   1.000
_cell.length_b   1.000
_cell.length_c   1.000
_cell.angle_alpha   90.00
_cell.angle_beta   90.00
_cell.angle_gamma   90.00
#
_symmetry.space_group_name_H-M   'P 1'
#
loop_
_entity.id
_entity.type
_entity.pdbx_description
1 polymer ?
#
loop_
_entity_poly.entity_id
_entity_poly.type
_entity_poly.pdbx_seq_one_letter_code
_entity_poly.pdbx_strand_id
1 'polypeptide(L)'
;VVVVGAGAGGLEAARVAAERGHQVTVLEASSQAGGQVRLATQNPRRKELIGIIDWRLAELERLGVEIRYDTWAEKDDVLALSPDVVIVATGGVPQNPPLTA
;
A
#
# COMPACT_ATOMS: atom_id res chain seq x y z
N VAL A 1 -3.57 -11.34 8.52
CA VAL A 1 -2.49 -10.89 7.60
C VAL A 1 -2.36 -9.39 7.73
N VAL A 2 -1.16 -8.87 7.91
CA VAL A 2 -0.89 -7.42 7.91
C VAL A 2 -0.06 -7.06 6.69
N VAL A 3 -0.48 -6.03 5.95
CA VAL A 3 0.25 -5.50 4.80
C VAL A 3 0.77 -4.11 5.14
N VAL A 4 2.06 -3.87 4.98
CA VAL A 4 2.69 -2.58 5.24
C VAL A 4 2.95 -1.85 3.92
N GLY A 5 2.16 -0.80 3.66
CA GLY A 5 2.16 0.02 2.46
C GLY A 5 0.94 -0.21 1.57
N ALA A 6 0.24 0.86 1.23
CA ALA A 6 -0.91 0.91 0.31
C ALA A 6 -0.51 1.43 -1.08
N GLY A 7 0.69 1.06 -1.56
CA GLY A 7 1.08 1.15 -2.97
C GLY A 7 0.48 0.02 -3.82
N ALA A 8 0.77 0.00 -5.12
CA ALA A 8 0.21 -1.01 -6.04
C ALA A 8 0.44 -2.46 -5.57
N GLY A 9 1.65 -2.78 -5.08
CA GLY A 9 1.98 -4.12 -4.58
C GLY A 9 1.20 -4.50 -3.31
N GLY A 10 1.11 -3.58 -2.35
CA GLY A 10 0.42 -3.85 -1.09
C GLY A 10 -1.10 -3.95 -1.25
N LEU A 11 -1.70 -3.09 -2.08
CA LEU A 11 -3.14 -3.15 -2.38
C LEU A 11 -3.51 -4.46 -3.08
N GLU A 12 -2.69 -4.94 -4.03
CA GLU A 12 -2.95 -6.22 -4.70
C GLU A 12 -2.77 -7.41 -3.74
N ALA A 13 -1.73 -7.40 -2.91
CA ALA A 13 -1.50 -8.43 -1.92
C ALA A 13 -2.66 -8.51 -0.92
N ALA A 14 -3.14 -7.37 -0.44
CA ALA A 14 -4.30 -7.28 0.44
C ALA A 14 -5.57 -7.82 -0.23
N ARG A 15 -5.80 -7.46 -1.49
CA ARG A 15 -6.97 -7.88 -2.28
C ARG A 15 -7.01 -9.39 -2.45
N VAL A 16 -5.90 -9.98 -2.91
CA VAL A 16 -5.80 -11.43 -3.11
C VAL A 16 -5.90 -12.19 -1.79
N ALA A 17 -5.30 -11.69 -0.71
CA ALA A 17 -5.39 -12.33 0.60
C ALA A 17 -6.84 -12.31 1.13
N ALA A 18 -7.52 -11.16 1.04
CA ALA A 18 -8.91 -11.03 1.49
C ALA A 18 -9.88 -11.83 0.62
N GLU A 19 -9.69 -11.85 -0.70
CA GLU A 19 -10.47 -12.68 -1.63
C GLU A 19 -10.36 -14.19 -1.30
N ARG A 20 -9.23 -14.61 -0.72
CA ARG A 20 -9.01 -15.99 -0.23
C ARG A 20 -9.55 -16.25 1.18
N GLY A 21 -10.21 -15.27 1.79
CA GLY A 21 -10.86 -15.41 3.11
C GLY A 21 -9.97 -15.07 4.30
N HIS A 22 -8.78 -14.48 4.10
CA HIS A 22 -7.96 -14.02 5.21
C HIS A 22 -8.50 -12.69 5.76
N GLN A 23 -8.40 -12.49 7.08
CA GLN A 23 -8.56 -11.17 7.68
C GLN A 23 -7.31 -10.33 7.39
N VAL A 24 -7.51 -9.18 6.75
CA VAL A 24 -6.43 -8.30 6.29
C VAL A 24 -6.58 -6.90 6.89
N THR A 25 -5.48 -6.37 7.41
CA THR A 25 -5.33 -4.95 7.74
C THR A 25 -4.14 -4.40 6.94
N VAL A 26 -4.32 -3.24 6.31
CA VAL A 26 -3.27 -2.50 5.61
C VAL A 26 -2.86 -1.29 6.44
N LEU A 27 -1.57 -1.09 6.64
CA LEU A 27 -1.00 0.10 7.29
C LEU A 27 -0.34 0.97 6.21
N GLU A 28 -0.70 2.24 6.12
CA GLU A 28 -0.17 3.20 5.14
C GLU A 28 0.30 4.46 5.86
N ALA A 29 1.53 4.90 5.55
CA ALA A 29 2.15 6.06 6.17
C ALA A 29 1.51 7.39 5.71
N SER A 30 1.03 7.46 4.49
CA SER A 30 0.36 8.62 3.90
C SER A 30 -1.12 8.70 4.31
N SER A 31 -1.72 9.87 4.15
CA SER A 31 -3.18 10.08 4.27
C SER A 31 -3.97 9.49 3.09
N GLN A 32 -3.28 8.96 2.08
CA GLN A 32 -3.89 8.39 0.87
C GLN A 32 -3.09 7.21 0.34
N ALA A 33 -3.80 6.19 -0.16
CA ALA A 33 -3.22 5.06 -0.88
C ALA A 33 -2.75 5.45 -2.28
N GLY A 34 -1.80 4.69 -2.83
CA GLY A 34 -1.42 4.73 -4.23
C GLY A 34 0.08 4.74 -4.49
N GLY A 35 0.88 5.11 -3.49
CA GLY A 35 2.34 5.12 -3.57
C GLY A 35 2.87 5.74 -4.87
N GLN A 36 3.79 5.04 -5.52
CA GLN A 36 4.44 5.51 -6.76
C GLN A 36 3.47 5.68 -7.94
N VAL A 37 2.34 4.97 -7.99
CA VAL A 37 1.34 5.16 -9.06
C VAL A 37 0.69 6.54 -8.91
N ARG A 38 0.30 6.93 -7.70
CA ARG A 38 -0.26 8.26 -7.43
C ARG A 38 0.75 9.36 -7.76
N LEU A 39 2.04 9.17 -7.46
CA LEU A 39 3.10 10.09 -7.89
C LEU A 39 3.18 10.19 -9.42
N ALA A 40 3.18 9.05 -10.12
CA ALA A 40 3.24 9.02 -11.59
C ALA A 40 2.06 9.74 -12.26
N THR A 41 0.87 9.72 -11.64
CA THR A 41 -0.33 10.40 -12.16
C THR A 41 -0.28 11.92 -12.09
N GLN A 42 0.71 12.50 -11.39
CA GLN A 42 0.93 13.95 -11.42
C GLN A 42 1.35 14.43 -12.82
N ASN A 43 1.91 13.56 -13.65
CA ASN A 43 2.12 13.85 -15.06
C ASN A 43 0.76 13.81 -15.80
N PRO A 44 0.32 14.90 -16.45
CA PRO A 44 -0.98 14.94 -17.13
C PRO A 44 -1.19 13.87 -18.20
N ARG A 45 -0.11 13.35 -18.79
CA ARG A 45 -0.14 12.27 -19.79
C ARG A 45 -0.28 10.86 -19.20
N ARG A 46 -0.34 10.75 -17.87
CA ARG A 46 -0.40 9.48 -17.12
C ARG A 46 -1.54 9.45 -16.11
N LYS A 47 -2.51 10.36 -16.23
CA LYS A 47 -3.63 10.47 -15.28
C LYS A 47 -4.44 9.18 -15.21
N GLU A 48 -4.57 8.47 -16.32
CA GLU A 48 -5.29 7.21 -16.45
C GLU A 48 -4.74 6.09 -15.56
N LEU A 49 -3.47 6.16 -15.14
CA LEU A 49 -2.88 5.19 -14.23
C LEU A 49 -3.56 5.17 -12.86
N ILE A 50 -4.29 6.23 -12.48
CA ILE A 50 -5.00 6.27 -11.19
C ILE A 50 -6.02 5.13 -11.06
N GLY A 51 -6.58 4.65 -12.18
CA GLY A 51 -7.50 3.51 -12.20
C GLY A 51 -6.91 2.22 -11.62
N ILE A 52 -5.57 2.07 -11.61
CA ILE A 52 -4.88 0.95 -10.95
C ILE A 52 -5.14 0.98 -9.44
N ILE A 53 -5.18 2.17 -8.85
CA ILE A 53 -5.38 2.38 -7.40
C ILE A 53 -6.87 2.37 -7.09
N ASP A 54 -7.67 3.13 -7.83
CA ASP A 54 -9.10 3.29 -7.56
C ASP A 54 -9.84 1.95 -7.61
N TRP A 55 -9.54 1.11 -8.61
CA TRP A 55 -10.14 -0.23 -8.71
C TRP A 55 -9.77 -1.12 -7.52
N ARG A 56 -8.52 -1.06 -7.06
CA ARG A 56 -8.08 -1.87 -5.91
C ARG A 56 -8.72 -1.39 -4.62
N LEU A 57 -8.84 -0.08 -4.41
CA LEU A 57 -9.51 0.47 -3.23
C LEU A 57 -10.98 0.05 -3.19
N ALA A 58 -11.70 0.14 -4.31
CA ALA A 58 -13.08 -0.32 -4.39
C ALA A 58 -13.21 -1.83 -4.09
N GLU A 59 -12.25 -2.64 -4.54
CA GLU A 59 -12.27 -4.07 -4.27
C GLU A 59 -11.94 -4.40 -2.80
N LEU A 60 -11.00 -3.67 -2.20
CA LEU A 60 -10.69 -3.80 -0.77
C LEU A 60 -11.88 -3.39 0.11
N GLU A 61 -12.58 -2.33 -0.26
CA GLU A 61 -13.84 -1.92 0.38
C GLU A 61 -14.89 -3.03 0.27
N ARG A 62 -15.10 -3.59 -0.93
CA ARG A 62 -16.02 -4.71 -1.17
C ARG A 62 -15.67 -5.95 -0.33
N LEU A 63 -14.39 -6.22 -0.14
CA LEU A 63 -13.87 -7.35 0.64
C LEU A 63 -13.81 -7.06 2.15
N GLY A 64 -14.14 -5.84 2.60
CA GLY A 64 -14.12 -5.45 4.01
C GLY A 64 -12.72 -5.33 4.60
N VAL A 65 -11.71 -5.03 3.78
CA VAL A 65 -10.33 -4.83 4.25
C VAL A 65 -10.20 -3.47 4.92
N GLU A 66 -9.66 -3.47 6.14
CA GLU A 66 -9.33 -2.25 6.86
C GLU A 66 -8.03 -1.65 6.33
N ILE A 67 -8.04 -0.35 6.01
CA ILE A 67 -6.83 0.42 5.69
C ILE A 67 -6.68 1.52 6.73
N ARG A 68 -5.55 1.52 7.45
CA ARG A 68 -5.17 2.58 8.40
C ARG A 68 -4.18 3.51 7.74
N TYR A 69 -4.67 4.69 7.37
CA TYR A 69 -3.86 5.78 6.86
C TYR A 69 -3.13 6.50 8.00
N ASP A 70 -2.21 7.39 7.62
CA ASP A 70 -1.41 8.20 8.57
C ASP A 70 -0.70 7.34 9.63
N THR A 71 -0.34 6.11 9.27
CA THR A 71 0.25 5.10 10.16
C THR A 71 1.63 4.73 9.64
N TRP A 72 2.66 5.39 10.18
CA TRP A 72 4.05 4.98 9.95
C TRP A 72 4.34 3.72 10.78
N ALA A 73 4.15 2.55 10.17
CA ALA A 73 4.25 1.28 10.87
C ALA A 73 5.70 0.96 11.27
N GLU A 74 5.97 0.91 12.56
CA GLU A 74 7.15 0.29 13.13
C GLU A 74 6.87 -1.17 13.54
N LYS A 75 7.91 -1.86 13.99
CA LYS A 75 7.82 -3.27 14.40
C LYS A 75 6.70 -3.50 15.40
N ASP A 76 6.62 -2.66 16.43
CA ASP A 76 5.68 -2.87 17.54
C ASP A 76 4.23 -2.58 17.12
N ASP A 77 4.01 -1.63 16.20
CA ASP A 77 2.69 -1.38 15.61
C ASP A 77 2.16 -2.61 14.85
N VAL A 78 3.05 -3.27 14.09
CA VAL A 78 2.71 -4.49 13.35
C VAL A 78 2.43 -5.65 14.30
N LEU A 79 3.27 -5.84 15.34
CA LEU A 79 3.11 -6.94 16.29
C LEU A 79 1.89 -6.76 17.20
N ALA A 80 1.47 -5.52 17.48
CA ALA A 80 0.26 -5.23 18.25
C ALA A 80 -1.02 -5.78 17.57
N LEU A 81 -1.00 -5.96 16.25
CA LEU A 81 -2.08 -6.59 15.49
C LEU A 81 -2.06 -8.13 15.54
N SER A 82 -1.06 -8.72 16.21
CA SER A 82 -0.87 -10.17 16.32
C SER A 82 -1.00 -10.93 14.98
N PRO A 83 -0.28 -10.52 13.91
CA PRO A 83 -0.45 -11.14 12.59
C PRO A 83 0.21 -12.51 12.50
N ASP A 84 -0.45 -13.46 11.83
CA ASP A 84 0.18 -14.73 11.42
C ASP A 84 1.18 -14.52 10.26
N VAL A 85 0.91 -13.54 9.40
CA VAL A 85 1.70 -13.23 8.20
C VAL A 85 1.79 -11.72 8.02
N VAL A 86 3.01 -11.24 7.74
CA VAL A 86 3.30 -9.84 7.41
C VAL A 86 3.82 -9.76 5.98
N ILE A 87 3.24 -8.86 5.19
CA ILE A 87 3.69 -8.54 3.83
C ILE A 87 4.26 -7.13 3.83
N VAL A 88 5.58 -7.01 3.60
CA VAL A 88 6.27 -5.71 3.53
C VAL A 88 6.21 -5.21 2.08
N ALA A 89 5.47 -4.13 1.85
CA ALA A 89 5.23 -3.52 0.55
C ALA A 89 5.48 -1.99 0.58
N THR A 90 6.51 -1.57 1.32
CA THR A 90 6.85 -0.16 1.62
C THR A 90 7.39 0.64 0.42
N GLY A 91 7.51 0.01 -0.75
CA GLY A 91 8.03 0.66 -1.96
C GLY A 91 9.54 0.84 -1.93
N GLY A 92 10.02 1.77 -2.75
CA GLY A 92 11.44 2.10 -2.88
C GLY A 92 11.68 3.59 -2.73
N VAL A 93 12.92 3.95 -2.43
CA VAL A 93 13.39 5.34 -2.35
C VAL A 93 14.34 5.61 -3.52
N PRO A 94 14.29 6.80 -4.15
CA PRO A 94 15.25 7.17 -5.19
C PRO A 94 16.69 7.13 -4.65
N GLN A 95 17.59 6.53 -5.42
CA GLN A 95 19.02 6.56 -5.11
C GLN A 95 19.64 7.77 -5.79
N ASN A 96 20.21 8.68 -4.99
CA ASN A 96 21.00 9.78 -5.54
C ASN A 96 22.42 9.26 -5.86
N PRO A 97 22.88 9.34 -7.12
CA PRO A 97 24.27 8.99 -7.44
C PRO A 97 25.22 10.02 -6.81
N PRO A 98 26.45 9.61 -6.43
CA PRO A 98 27.46 10.57 -5.98
C PRO A 98 27.73 11.57 -7.10
N LEU A 99 27.54 12.86 -6.80
CA LEU A 99 27.88 13.95 -7.71
C LEU A 99 29.33 14.34 -7.43
N THR A 100 30.25 14.03 -8.35
CA THR A 100 31.60 14.60 -8.35
C THR A 100 31.57 15.95 -9.06
N ALA A 101 32.21 16.95 -8.46
CA ALA A 101 32.41 18.28 -9.04
C ALA A 101 33.37 18.25 -10.24
#